data_AF-A0A2E6NEI3-F1
#
_entry.id   AF-A0A2E6NEI3-F1
#
_cell.length_a   1.000
_cell.length_b   1.000
_cell.length_c   1.000
_cell.angle_alpha   90.00
_cell.angle_beta   90.00
_cell.angle_gamma   90.00
#
_symmetry.space_group_name_H-M   'P 1'
#
loop_
_entity.id
_entity.type
_entity.pdbx_description
1 polymer ?
#
loop_
_entity_poly.entity_id
_entity_poly.type
_entity_poly.pdbx_seq_one_letter_code
_entity_poly.pdbx_strand_id
1 'polypeptide(L)' 'LARAAAKPGLALIATDDPYVGGEVLGRKAATQAQAQIGIIDGEGHWWMCTNPEKGANIINNFLKAL' A
#
# COMPACT_ATOMS: atom_id res chain seq x y z
N LEU A 1 -2.71 9.57 14.85
CA LEU A 1 -3.04 9.25 13.45
C LEU A 1 -4.25 10.01 12.89
N ALA A 2 -5.00 10.80 13.68
CA ALA A 2 -6.17 11.54 13.19
C ALA A 2 -5.91 12.44 11.95
N ARG A 3 -4.70 13.01 11.82
CA ARG A 3 -4.31 13.78 10.63
C ARG A 3 -4.13 12.92 9.37
N ALA A 4 -3.71 11.66 9.51
CA ALA A 4 -3.55 10.74 8.38
C ALA A 4 -4.91 10.33 7.80
N ALA A 5 -5.91 10.15 8.66
CA ALA A 5 -7.28 9.83 8.25
C ALA A 5 -8.08 11.04 7.70
N ALA A 6 -7.53 12.26 7.78
CA ALA A 6 -8.23 13.48 7.34
C ALA A 6 -8.33 13.61 5.81
N LYS A 7 -7.63 12.77 5.05
CA LYS A 7 -7.66 12.70 3.59
C LYS A 7 -7.74 11.23 3.16
N PRO A 8 -8.31 10.95 1.98
CA PRO A 8 -8.20 9.61 1.39
C PRO A 8 -6.74 9.16 1.33
N GLY A 9 -6.45 7.98 1.85
CA GLY A 9 -5.12 7.40 1.88
C GLY A 9 -5.09 6.04 1.17
N LEU A 10 -3.90 5.68 0.68
CA LEU A 10 -3.61 4.36 0.11
C LEU A 10 -2.38 3.79 0.81
N ALA A 11 -2.49 2.56 1.30
CA ALA A 11 -1.37 1.77 1.81
C ALA A 11 -1.05 0.66 0.82
N LEU A 12 0.09 0.77 0.14
CA LEU A 12 0.62 -0.30 -0.71
C LEU A 12 1.36 -1.32 0.15
N ILE A 13 1.03 -2.59 -0.03
CA ILE A 13 1.58 -3.70 0.76
C ILE A 13 2.11 -4.74 -0.21
N ALA A 14 3.42 -4.90 -0.22
CA ALA A 14 4.10 -5.96 -0.95
C ALA A 14 4.17 -7.20 -0.02
N THR A 15 3.60 -8.33 -0.45
CA THR A 15 3.36 -9.48 0.46
C THR A 15 4.64 -10.16 0.91
N ASP A 16 5.68 -10.08 0.09
CA ASP A 16 6.95 -10.76 0.30
C ASP A 16 8.03 -9.78 0.78
N ASP A 17 7.64 -8.61 1.30
CA ASP A 17 8.55 -7.63 1.90
C ASP A 17 9.05 -8.10 3.28
N PRO A 18 10.35 -8.43 3.41
CA PRO A 18 10.91 -8.92 4.67
C PRO A 18 11.31 -7.81 5.65
N TYR A 19 11.24 -6.53 5.27
CA TYR A 19 11.85 -5.43 6.01
C TYR A 19 10.87 -4.67 6.92
N VAL A 20 9.60 -4.58 6.53
CA VAL A 20 8.64 -3.66 7.18
C VAL A 20 7.52 -4.37 7.95
N GLY A 21 7.76 -5.62 8.36
CA GLY A 21 6.76 -6.43 9.08
C GLY A 21 5.65 -7.00 8.19
N GLY A 22 5.87 -7.00 6.88
CA GLY A 22 5.04 -7.63 5.86
C GLY A 22 3.56 -7.20 5.89
N GLU A 23 2.71 -8.09 5.40
CA GLU A 23 1.30 -7.80 5.21
C GLU A 23 0.55 -7.48 6.52
N VAL A 24 0.86 -8.18 7.60
CA VAL A 24 0.18 -8.02 8.90
C VAL A 24 0.35 -6.59 9.41
N LEU A 25 1.59 -6.07 9.44
CA LEU A 25 1.83 -4.73 9.93
C LEU A 25 1.30 -3.66 8.96
N GLY A 26 1.41 -3.89 7.65
CA GLY A 26 0.84 -3.01 6.63
C GLY A 26 -0.68 -2.84 6.77
N ARG A 27 -1.42 -3.93 6.96
CA ARG A 27 -2.88 -3.90 7.16
C ARG A 27 -3.27 -3.19 8.46
N LYS A 28 -2.50 -3.38 9.53
CA LYS A 28 -2.71 -2.68 10.80
C LYS A 28 -2.52 -1.17 10.62
N ALA A 29 -1.44 -0.74 9.97
CA ALA A 29 -1.18 0.67 9.71
C ALA A 29 -2.28 1.29 8.82
N ALA A 30 -2.69 0.60 7.76
CA ALA A 30 -3.79 1.04 6.88
C ALA A 30 -5.10 1.26 7.65
N THR A 31 -5.46 0.29 8.51
CA THR A 31 -6.65 0.39 9.38
C THR A 31 -6.57 1.62 10.29
N GLN A 32 -5.43 1.85 10.95
CA GLN A 32 -5.27 2.99 11.86
C GLN A 32 -5.26 4.34 11.14
N ALA A 33 -4.87 4.36 9.86
CA ALA A 33 -4.88 5.54 9.01
C ALA A 33 -6.20 5.72 8.22
N GLN A 34 -7.14 4.77 8.31
CA GLN A 34 -8.35 4.70 7.47
C GLN A 34 -8.02 4.77 5.96
N ALA A 35 -6.92 4.14 5.57
CA ALA A 35 -6.46 4.09 4.18
C ALA A 35 -6.99 2.86 3.45
N GLN A 36 -7.25 2.99 2.15
CA GLN A 36 -7.47 1.86 1.27
C GLN A 36 -6.20 1.01 1.19
N ILE A 37 -6.37 -0.31 1.03
CA ILE A 37 -5.26 -1.25 0.90
C ILE A 37 -5.07 -1.60 -0.58
N GLY A 38 -3.84 -1.51 -1.06
CA GLY A 38 -3.42 -2.02 -2.36
C GLY A 38 -2.38 -3.12 -2.19
N ILE A 39 -2.72 -4.36 -2.56
CA ILE A 39 -1.81 -5.50 -2.44
C ILE A 39 -0.95 -5.64 -3.70
N ILE A 40 0.35 -5.70 -3.52
CA ILE A 40 1.33 -6.04 -4.55
C ILE A 40 1.82 -7.46 -4.26
N ASP A 41 1.00 -8.42 -4.66
CA ASP A 41 1.22 -9.84 -4.40
C ASP A 41 2.54 -10.35 -5.01
N GLY A 42 3.30 -11.12 -4.24
CA GLY A 42 4.57 -11.75 -4.63
C GLY A 42 5.77 -10.80 -4.77
N GLU A 43 5.62 -9.52 -4.41
CA GLU A 43 6.71 -8.55 -4.50
C GLU A 43 7.33 -8.26 -3.14
N GLY A 44 8.61 -7.90 -3.16
CA GLY A 44 9.36 -7.44 -1.99
C GLY A 44 9.32 -5.92 -1.82
N HIS A 45 10.16 -5.42 -0.91
CA HIS A 45 10.22 -3.98 -0.57
C HIS A 45 10.45 -3.06 -1.77
N TRP A 46 11.24 -3.52 -2.73
CA TRP A 46 11.64 -2.78 -3.92
C TRP A 46 10.70 -3.01 -5.10
N TRP A 47 9.40 -3.24 -4.83
CA TRP A 47 8.37 -3.50 -5.85
C TRP A 47 8.33 -2.43 -6.96
N MET A 48 8.68 -1.17 -6.64
CA MET A 48 8.73 -0.09 -7.62
C MET A 48 9.89 -0.23 -8.62
N CYS A 49 10.89 -1.04 -8.30
CA CYS A 49 12.01 -1.38 -9.18
C CYS A 49 11.81 -2.72 -9.87
N THR A 50 11.26 -3.72 -9.18
CA THR A 50 11.05 -5.06 -9.74
C THR A 50 9.82 -5.15 -10.63
N ASN A 51 8.74 -4.47 -10.25
CA ASN A 51 7.46 -4.51 -10.94
C ASN A 51 6.70 -3.17 -10.84
N PRO A 52 7.25 -2.09 -11.44
CA PRO A 52 6.67 -0.76 -11.37
C PRO A 52 5.23 -0.69 -11.91
N GLU A 53 4.91 -1.49 -12.93
CA GLU A 53 3.59 -1.47 -13.58
C GLU A 53 2.47 -1.89 -12.62
N LYS A 54 2.69 -2.93 -11.82
CA LYS A 54 1.70 -3.42 -10.86
C LYS A 54 1.39 -2.37 -9.80
N GLY A 55 2.42 -1.74 -9.23
CA GLY A 55 2.26 -0.65 -8.27
C GLY A 55 1.58 0.58 -8.89
N ALA A 56 2.01 0.99 -10.09
CA ALA A 56 1.45 2.13 -10.80
C ALA A 56 -0.04 1.96 -11.13
N ASN A 57 -0.46 0.76 -11.55
CA ASN A 57 -1.87 0.47 -11.84
C ASN A 57 -2.76 0.65 -10.60
N ILE A 58 -2.32 0.18 -9.43
CA ILE A 58 -3.05 0.34 -8.17
C ILE A 58 -3.15 1.82 -7.80
N ILE A 59 -2.03 2.55 -7.88
CA ILE A 59 -1.99 4.00 -7.59
C ILE A 59 -2.91 4.77 -8.53
N ASN A 60 -2.85 4.51 -9.84
CA ASN A 60 -3.69 5.17 -10.83
C ASN A 60 -5.18 4.91 -10.61
N ASN A 61 -5.56 3.68 -10.22
CA ASN A 61 -6.94 3.34 -9.90
C ASN A 61 -7.43 4.06 -8.66
N PHE A 62 -6.61 4.16 -7.62
CA PHE A 62 -6.93 4.94 -6.43
C PHE A 62 -7.13 6.42 -6.78
N LEU A 63 -6.20 7.04 -7.52
CA LEU A 63 -6.29 8.44 -7.90
C LEU A 63 -7.50 8.76 -8.78
N LYS A 64 -7.92 7.84 -9.66
CA LYS A 64 -9.15 7.99 -10.47
C LYS A 64 -10.44 7.94 -9.64
N ALA A 65 -10.39 7.32 -8.47
CA ALA A 65 -11.54 7.12 -7.60
C ALA A 65 -11.64 8.18 -6.48
N LEU A 66 -10.70 9.12 -6.43
CA LEU A 66 -10.75 10.31 -5.57
C LEU A 66 -11.69 11.36 -6.14
#